data_AF-A0A7L4TQT3-F1
#
_entry.id   AF-A0A7L4TQT3-F1
#
_cell.length_a   1.000
_cell.length_b   1.000
_cell.length_c   1.000
_cell.angle_alpha   90.00
_cell.angle_beta   90.00
_cell.angle_gamma   90.00
#
_symmetry.space_group_name_H-M   'P 1'
#
loop_
_entity.id
_entity.type
_entity.pdbx_description
1 polymer ?
#
loop_
_entity_poly.entity_id
_entity_poly.type
_entity_poly.pdbx_seq_one_letter_code
_entity_poly.pdbx_strand_id
1 'polypeptide(L)'
;MKKVFVFLLFSLFVCCKSIKTGVYFSTCRLYGKSQVTLELNLDKSFVYNFRYYDTAIIGKWKINSDTLILTSDFFYKSMDSLSPQIKNSDMYGVDKYLIIGNKLFIINKNGREKNCYLKSK
;
A
#
# COMPACT_ATOMS: atom_id res chain seq x y z
N MET A 1 -30.94 18.05 -36.59
CA MET A 1 -30.59 17.22 -35.41
C MET A 1 -29.12 16.82 -35.49
N LYS A 2 -28.18 17.69 -35.10
CA LYS A 2 -26.72 17.47 -35.26
C LYS A 2 -25.90 18.01 -34.06
N LYS A 3 -26.53 18.22 -32.90
CA LYS A 3 -25.90 18.87 -31.74
C LYS A 3 -25.83 18.00 -30.47
N VAL A 4 -26.09 16.70 -30.56
CA VAL A 4 -26.12 15.79 -29.39
C VAL A 4 -24.85 14.93 -29.26
N PHE A 5 -24.02 14.86 -30.31
CA PHE A 5 -22.88 13.92 -30.33
C PHE A 5 -21.58 14.44 -29.67
N VAL A 6 -21.51 15.71 -29.26
CA VAL A 6 -20.27 16.31 -28.74
C VAL A 6 -20.14 16.19 -27.21
N PHE A 7 -21.24 15.91 -26.49
CA PHE A 7 -21.21 15.82 -25.03
C PHE A 7 -20.67 14.49 -24.48
N LEU A 8 -20.51 13.46 -25.33
CA LEU A 8 -20.04 12.14 -24.90
C LEU A 8 -18.50 12.01 -24.85
N LEU A 9 -17.75 12.98 -25.40
CA LEU A 9 -16.27 12.91 -25.42
C LEU A 9 -15.60 13.42 -24.14
N PHE A 10 -16.32 14.14 -23.27
CA PHE A 10 -15.74 14.78 -22.08
C PHE A 10 -15.78 13.92 -20.80
N SER A 11 -16.39 12.73 -20.83
CA SER A 11 -16.44 11.83 -19.66
C SER A 11 -15.24 10.88 -19.55
N LEU A 12 -14.28 10.94 -20.48
CA LEU A 12 -13.04 10.16 -20.45
C LEU A 12 -11.90 10.83 -19.67
N PHE A 13 -12.22 11.73 -18.72
CA PHE A 13 -11.26 12.03 -17.66
C PHE A 13 -11.15 10.80 -16.76
N VAL A 14 -10.35 9.84 -17.25
CA VAL A 14 -9.81 8.70 -16.52
C VAL A 14 -9.16 9.30 -15.29
N CYS A 15 -9.88 9.23 -14.18
CA CYS A 15 -9.41 9.70 -12.90
C CYS A 15 -8.28 8.75 -12.48
N CYS A 16 -7.07 9.05 -12.96
CA CYS A 16 -5.87 8.35 -12.60
C CYS A 16 -5.70 8.57 -11.09
N LYS A 17 -6.10 7.58 -10.29
CA LYS A 17 -5.95 7.61 -8.83
C LYS A 17 -4.45 7.64 -8.52
N SER A 18 -3.91 8.84 -8.40
CA SER A 18 -2.51 9.05 -8.07
C SER A 18 -2.30 8.80 -6.58
N ILE A 19 -1.43 7.84 -6.25
CA ILE A 19 -0.91 7.73 -4.89
C ILE A 19 0.08 8.88 -4.66
N LYS A 20 0.10 9.43 -3.45
CA LYS A 20 1.09 10.44 -3.07
C LYS A 20 2.32 9.73 -2.51
N THR A 21 3.50 10.19 -2.89
CA THR A 21 4.72 9.84 -2.15
C THR A 21 4.67 10.50 -0.77
N GLY A 22 5.38 9.90 0.19
CA GLY A 22 5.41 10.34 1.57
C GLY A 22 5.08 9.23 2.56
N VAL A 23 4.76 9.64 3.79
CA VAL A 23 4.66 8.73 4.93
C VAL A 23 3.20 8.38 5.22
N TYR A 24 2.93 7.07 5.26
CA TYR A 24 1.66 6.46 5.60
C TYR A 24 1.77 5.75 6.95
N PHE A 25 0.79 5.98 7.80
CA PHE A 25 0.74 5.43 9.14
C PHE A 25 -0.39 4.41 9.26
N SER A 26 -0.11 3.27 9.86
CA SER A 26 -1.17 2.31 10.23
C SER A 26 -2.14 2.91 11.23
N THR A 27 -3.43 2.62 11.03
CA THR A 27 -4.47 2.89 12.02
C THR A 27 -4.39 1.96 13.23
N CYS A 28 -3.84 0.75 13.04
CA CYS A 28 -3.58 -0.17 14.14
C CYS A 28 -2.36 0.30 14.92
N ARG A 29 -2.49 0.28 16.24
CA ARG A 29 -1.52 0.84 17.16
C ARG A 29 -0.95 -0.22 18.07
N LEU A 30 0.35 -0.13 18.32
CA LEU A 30 1.08 -0.92 19.31
C LEU A 30 1.73 0.07 20.29
N TYR A 31 1.46 -0.09 21.59
CA TYR A 31 1.95 0.82 22.64
C TYR A 31 1.62 2.30 22.36
N GLY A 32 0.38 2.59 21.93
CA GLY A 32 -0.11 3.95 21.64
C GLY A 32 0.41 4.58 20.34
N LYS A 33 1.33 3.93 19.61
CA LYS A 33 1.91 4.43 18.34
C LYS A 33 1.49 3.54 17.18
N SER A 34 1.53 4.03 15.94
CA SER A 34 1.24 3.20 14.76
C SER A 34 2.12 1.95 14.72
N GLN A 35 1.51 0.80 14.45
CA GLN A 35 2.19 -0.49 14.41
C GLN A 35 3.22 -0.57 13.29
N VAL A 36 2.94 0.09 12.17
CA VAL A 36 3.81 0.15 11.00
C VAL A 36 3.69 1.51 10.33
N THR A 37 4.81 1.96 9.79
CA THR A 37 4.93 3.15 8.96
C THR A 37 5.50 2.74 7.60
N LEU A 38 4.86 3.18 6.53
CA LEU A 38 5.30 3.01 5.14
C LEU A 38 5.70 4.37 4.58
N GLU A 39 6.94 4.50 4.14
CA GLU A 39 7.39 5.66 3.38
C GLU A 39 7.54 5.27 1.91
N LEU A 40 6.89 6.04 1.03
CA LEU A 40 7.01 5.90 -0.43
C LEU A 40 7.84 7.05 -0.97
N ASN A 41 9.01 6.73 -1.52
CA ASN A 41 9.94 7.72 -2.07
C ASN A 41 9.69 7.98 -3.56
N LEU A 42 10.14 9.15 -4.04
CA LEU A 42 10.00 9.57 -5.44
C LEU A 42 10.74 8.65 -6.43
N ASP A 43 11.86 8.06 -6.01
CA ASP A 43 12.71 7.14 -6.78
C ASP A 43 12.12 5.72 -6.91
N LYS A 44 10.85 5.54 -6.56
CA LYS A 44 10.15 4.26 -6.49
C LYS A 44 10.70 3.29 -5.44
N SER A 45 11.51 3.75 -4.48
CA SER A 45 11.83 2.97 -3.29
C SER A 45 10.79 3.15 -2.19
N PHE A 46 10.67 2.15 -1.31
CA PHE A 46 9.89 2.28 -0.08
C PHE A 46 10.73 1.90 1.14
N VAL A 47 10.32 2.42 2.29
CA VAL A 47 10.83 2.02 3.61
C VAL A 47 9.67 1.60 4.50
N TYR A 48 9.78 0.40 5.06
CA TYR A 48 8.89 -0.11 6.09
C TYR A 48 9.58 -0.09 7.44
N ASN A 49 8.88 0.50 8.42
CA ASN A 49 9.30 0.47 9.82
C ASN A 49 8.19 -0.15 10.65
N PHE A 50 8.42 -1.36 11.14
CA PHE A 50 7.52 -2.04 12.07
C PHE A 50 7.92 -1.70 13.50
N ARG A 51 6.94 -1.45 14.38
CA ARG A 51 7.20 -0.98 15.74
C ARG A 51 7.97 -1.98 16.60
N TYR A 52 7.88 -3.27 16.28
CA TYR A 52 8.46 -4.40 17.02
C TYR A 52 9.67 -5.03 16.30
N TYR A 53 10.16 -4.39 15.23
CA TYR A 53 11.27 -4.92 14.44
C TYR A 53 12.27 -3.79 14.16
N ASP A 54 13.50 -3.96 14.63
CA ASP A 54 14.50 -2.88 14.63
C ASP A 54 15.08 -2.59 13.25
N THR A 55 14.92 -3.51 12.30
CA THR A 55 15.46 -3.34 10.94
C THR A 55 14.41 -2.77 10.01
N ALA A 56 14.74 -1.66 9.37
CA ALA A 56 13.93 -1.10 8.30
C ALA A 56 13.95 -2.03 7.07
N ILE A 57 12.77 -2.29 6.51
CA ILE A 57 12.63 -3.12 5.31
C ILE A 57 12.56 -2.19 4.11
N ILE A 58 13.49 -2.35 3.19
CA ILE A 58 13.62 -1.50 2.02
C ILE A 58 13.25 -2.32 0.78
N GLY A 59 12.63 -1.67 -0.19
CA GLY A 59 12.32 -2.31 -1.45
C GLY A 59 11.88 -1.31 -2.52
N LYS A 60 11.18 -1.83 -3.52
CA LYS A 60 10.62 -1.04 -4.62
C LYS A 60 9.10 -1.08 -4.62
N TRP A 61 8.47 -0.04 -5.15
CA TRP A 61 7.03 0.04 -5.29
C TRP A 61 6.61 0.41 -6.70
N LYS A 62 5.44 -0.06 -7.08
CA LYS A 62 4.76 0.31 -8.33
C LYS A 62 3.25 0.37 -8.09
N ILE A 63 2.56 1.05 -8.99
CA ILE A 63 1.09 1.06 -9.03
C ILE A 63 0.66 0.29 -10.26
N ASN A 64 -0.35 -0.56 -10.11
CA ASN A 64 -1.11 -1.11 -11.21
C ASN A 64 -2.59 -0.79 -10.97
N SER A 65 -3.18 0.06 -11.83
CA SER A 65 -4.54 0.58 -11.67
C SER A 65 -4.73 1.23 -10.29
N ASP A 66 -5.53 0.64 -9.41
CA ASP A 66 -5.82 1.09 -8.05
C ASP A 66 -5.04 0.31 -6.97
N THR A 67 -4.07 -0.50 -7.38
CA THR A 67 -3.30 -1.35 -6.49
C THR A 67 -1.86 -0.89 -6.39
N LEU A 68 -1.42 -0.51 -5.19
CA LEU A 68 -0.01 -0.33 -4.85
C LEU A 68 0.59 -1.72 -4.58
N ILE A 69 1.74 -1.99 -5.20
CA ILE A 69 2.47 -3.25 -5.07
C ILE A 69 3.87 -2.92 -4.55
N LEU A 70 4.24 -3.55 -3.43
CA LEU A 70 5.55 -3.47 -2.81
C LEU A 70 6.30 -4.77 -3.02
N THR A 71 7.58 -4.67 -3.36
CA THR A 71 8.48 -5.81 -3.57
C THR A 71 9.78 -5.59 -2.82
N SER A 72 10.21 -6.58 -2.06
CA SER A 72 11.49 -6.59 -1.34
C SER A 72 11.97 -8.03 -1.20
N ASP A 73 13.29 -8.25 -1.22
CA ASP A 73 13.89 -9.56 -0.99
C ASP A 73 13.53 -10.12 0.40
N PHE A 74 13.26 -9.23 1.36
CA PHE A 74 12.76 -9.61 2.68
C PHE A 74 11.42 -10.34 2.65
N PHE A 75 10.58 -10.11 1.64
CA PHE A 75 9.26 -10.74 1.53
C PHE A 75 9.30 -12.20 1.04
N TYR A 76 10.46 -12.66 0.59
CA TYR A 76 10.68 -14.06 0.19
C TYR A 76 11.28 -14.90 1.32
N LYS A 77 11.75 -14.28 2.40
CA LYS A 77 12.33 -14.99 3.54
C LYS A 77 11.22 -15.80 4.22
N SER A 78 11.41 -17.11 4.28
CA SER A 78 10.56 -17.99 5.10
C SER A 78 10.69 -17.55 6.55
N MET A 79 9.56 -17.34 7.21
CA MET A 79 9.52 -16.99 8.61
C MET A 79 8.90 -18.15 9.37
N ASP A 80 9.63 -18.67 10.34
CA ASP A 80 9.09 -19.62 11.30
C ASP A 80 7.98 -18.93 12.11
N SER A 81 7.05 -19.71 12.67
CA SER A 81 5.87 -19.20 13.39
C SER A 81 6.19 -18.28 14.58
N LEU A 82 7.42 -18.35 15.10
CA LEU A 82 7.92 -17.52 16.20
C LEU A 82 8.53 -16.19 15.74
N SER A 83 8.74 -16.01 14.43
CA SER A 83 9.29 -14.76 13.89
C SER A 83 8.20 -13.68 13.83
N PRO A 84 8.51 -12.43 14.22
CA PRO A 84 7.56 -11.35 14.10
C PRO A 84 7.20 -11.10 12.63
N GLN A 85 5.96 -10.69 12.36
CA GLN A 85 5.51 -10.38 11.00
C GLN A 85 6.32 -9.21 10.43
N ILE A 86 7.10 -9.43 9.38
CA ILE A 86 7.82 -8.33 8.70
C ILE A 86 7.13 -7.85 7.43
N LYS A 87 5.84 -8.17 7.30
CA LYS A 87 5.04 -7.95 6.12
C LYS A 87 3.57 -7.84 6.51
N ASN A 88 2.82 -6.96 5.86
CA ASN A 88 1.44 -6.67 6.26
C ASN A 88 0.41 -7.58 5.59
N SER A 89 0.73 -8.21 4.45
CA SER A 89 -0.16 -9.20 3.82
C SER A 89 0.36 -10.63 3.95
N ASP A 90 -0.51 -11.61 3.69
CA ASP A 90 -0.18 -13.04 3.61
C ASP A 90 0.26 -13.51 2.20
N MET A 91 0.43 -12.57 1.25
CA MET A 91 0.86 -12.86 -0.12
C MET A 91 2.35 -13.22 -0.23
N TYR A 92 2.71 -14.25 -0.98
CA TYR A 92 4.12 -14.62 -1.14
C TYR A 92 4.89 -13.57 -1.97
N GLY A 93 6.06 -13.14 -1.48
CA GLY A 93 7.01 -12.28 -2.22
C GLY A 93 6.62 -10.81 -2.41
N VAL A 94 5.39 -10.41 -2.03
CA VAL A 94 4.87 -9.06 -2.27
C VAL A 94 3.96 -8.61 -1.14
N ASP A 95 3.82 -7.29 -1.00
CA ASP A 95 2.69 -6.67 -0.31
C ASP A 95 1.84 -5.88 -1.30
N LYS A 96 0.51 -6.01 -1.18
CA LYS A 96 -0.44 -5.31 -2.04
C LYS A 96 -1.42 -4.49 -1.22
N TYR A 97 -1.74 -3.33 -1.75
CA TYR A 97 -2.68 -2.40 -1.14
C TYR A 97 -3.67 -1.87 -2.16
N LEU A 98 -4.95 -1.88 -1.80
CA LEU A 98 -5.98 -1.17 -2.55
C LEU A 98 -5.98 0.31 -2.15
N ILE A 99 -5.88 1.19 -3.14
CA ILE A 99 -5.82 2.64 -2.99
C ILE A 99 -7.25 3.22 -3.05
N ILE A 100 -7.69 3.79 -1.93
CA ILE A 100 -8.99 4.48 -1.83
C ILE A 100 -8.78 5.84 -1.17
N GLY A 101 -8.79 6.90 -1.97
CA GLY A 101 -8.45 8.24 -1.49
C GLY A 101 -7.02 8.28 -0.96
N ASN A 102 -6.85 8.72 0.28
CA ASN A 102 -5.56 8.74 0.99
C ASN A 102 -5.29 7.47 1.82
N LYS A 103 -6.10 6.42 1.66
CA LYS A 103 -6.01 5.17 2.43
C LYS A 103 -5.48 4.02 1.58
N LEU A 104 -4.66 3.19 2.20
CA LEU A 104 -4.09 1.96 1.65
C LEU A 104 -4.62 0.78 2.45
N PHE A 105 -5.53 0.02 1.87
CA PHE A 105 -6.10 -1.17 2.50
C PHE A 105 -5.32 -2.40 2.09
N ILE A 106 -4.87 -3.19 3.05
CA ILE A 106 -4.08 -4.40 2.79
C ILE A 106 -4.92 -5.39 1.98
N ILE A 107 -4.33 -5.98 0.94
CA ILE A 107 -4.90 -7.09 0.17
C ILE A 107 -4.20 -8.37 0.60
N ASN A 108 -4.97 -9.28 1.21
CA ASN A 108 -4.58 -10.64 1.54
C ASN A 108 -5.12 -11.63 0.49
N LYS A 109 -4.68 -12.89 0.55
CA LYS A 109 -5.18 -14.00 -0.27
C LYS A 109 -6.70 -14.16 -0.14
N ASN A 110 -7.22 -13.98 1.07
CA ASN A 110 -8.65 -14.10 1.39
C ASN A 110 -9.44 -12.79 1.16
N GLY A 111 -8.81 -11.76 0.58
CA GLY A 111 -9.44 -10.49 0.27
C GLY A 111 -8.87 -9.32 1.08
N ARG A 112 -9.63 -8.23 1.12
CA ARG A 112 -9.17 -6.95 1.69
C ARG A 112 -9.37 -6.86 3.20
N GLU A 113 -8.30 -6.54 3.93
CA GLU A 113 -8.36 -6.16 5.34
C GLU A 113 -8.93 -4.74 5.48
N LYS A 114 -9.93 -4.57 6.37
CA LYS A 114 -10.66 -3.30 6.54
C LYS A 114 -10.23 -2.55 7.80
N ASN A 115 -9.70 -3.23 8.80
CA ASN A 115 -9.48 -2.68 10.14
C ASN A 115 -8.12 -1.98 10.28
N CYS A 116 -7.07 -2.57 9.72
CA CYS A 116 -5.69 -2.07 9.80
C CYS A 116 -5.22 -1.49 8.46
N TYR A 117 -5.79 -0.36 8.04
CA TYR A 117 -5.34 0.33 6.83
C TYR A 117 -4.25 1.36 7.14
N LEU A 118 -3.44 1.70 6.14
CA LEU A 118 -2.49 2.81 6.22
C LEU A 118 -3.14 4.08 5.69
N LYS A 119 -2.79 5.23 6.26
CA LYS A 119 -3.24 6.53 5.73
C LYS A 119 -2.12 7.57 5.82
N SER A 120 -2.06 8.46 4.83
CA SER A 120 -1.24 9.66 4.99
C SER A 120 -1.86 10.54 6.08
N LYS A 121 -1.04 11.39 6.72
CA LYS A 121 -1.60 12.55 7.43
C LYS A 121 -2.32 13.47 6.45
#